data_AF-A0A0K8PM16-F1
#
_entry.id   AF-A0A0K8PM16-F1
#
_cell.length_a   1.000
_cell.length_b   1.000
_cell.length_c   1.000
_cell.angle_alpha   90.00
_cell.angle_beta   90.00
_cell.angle_gamma   90.00
#
_symmetry.space_group_name_H-M   'P 1'
#
loop_
_entity.id
_entity.type
_entity.pdbx_description
1 polymer ?
#
loop_
_entity_poly.entity_id
_entity_poly.type
_entity_poly.pdbx_seq_one_letter_code
_entity_poly.pdbx_strand_id
1 'polypeptide(L)'
;MRGTGTDGRTDGMRDQAGAGSDAALDVVLLVSRARGLARAGELGGALRLLREAEGTDLGVHRDVLDLRARVHAQRGETAEAAECWQRVLARHPEDPAARAGLARLGRTGPVAALGRHRARTALVAAACVVTAVVTGVVTTLDGPRAARADTDRASGRQSPGASATPGSGQEDPGAGEAGQGKNPAAARRAAALAHDLRTPGLRVTVHGDSVEVAFTQGLFSEGAQLTPAGARQLALLGERLAGRHLAVTVHGHAATVPGAPRSGGSVVALWRALVAARELSAASGEPLTAFTTDSADQREAPYPDPARNRTVTVVISPE
;
A
#
# COMPACT_ATOMS: atom_id res chain seq x y z
N MET A 1 -47.94 -58.17 1.95
CA MET A 1 -48.59 -57.01 2.60
C MET A 1 -47.56 -55.87 2.69
N ARG A 2 -47.92 -54.66 3.14
CA ARG A 2 -47.02 -53.49 3.13
C ARG A 2 -45.76 -53.70 3.99
N GLY A 3 -44.65 -53.08 3.60
CA GLY A 3 -43.49 -52.82 4.46
C GLY A 3 -43.18 -51.33 4.50
N THR A 4 -42.49 -50.90 5.56
CA THR A 4 -41.92 -49.56 5.79
C THR A 4 -40.80 -49.69 6.85
N GLY A 5 -39.87 -48.74 6.96
CA GLY A 5 -39.05 -48.60 8.18
C GLY A 5 -37.53 -48.37 8.07
N THR A 6 -36.98 -47.96 6.92
CA THR A 6 -35.53 -47.64 6.80
C THR A 6 -35.25 -46.33 6.05
N ASP A 7 -35.97 -45.25 6.39
CA ASP A 7 -35.61 -43.87 6.07
C ASP A 7 -35.43 -43.08 7.37
N GLY A 8 -34.44 -42.17 7.41
CA GLY A 8 -34.09 -41.40 8.61
C GLY A 8 -32.59 -41.16 8.87
N ARG A 9 -31.70 -41.48 7.93
CA ARG A 9 -30.24 -41.21 8.06
C ARG A 9 -29.70 -40.15 7.09
N THR A 10 -30.56 -39.58 6.26
CA THR A 10 -30.21 -38.65 5.17
C THR A 10 -30.58 -37.18 5.44
N ASP A 11 -31.50 -36.90 6.38
CA ASP A 11 -31.94 -35.53 6.70
C ASP A 11 -30.86 -34.71 7.41
N GLY A 12 -30.34 -35.20 8.55
CA GLY A 12 -29.44 -34.43 9.42
C GLY A 12 -28.10 -34.01 8.79
N MET A 13 -27.78 -34.50 7.59
CA MET A 13 -26.61 -34.06 6.81
C MET A 13 -26.91 -32.85 5.90
N ARG A 14 -28.18 -32.54 5.62
CA ARG A 14 -28.59 -31.31 4.93
C ARG A 14 -28.71 -30.12 5.89
N ASP A 15 -29.32 -30.32 7.06
CA ASP A 15 -29.50 -29.25 8.05
C ASP A 15 -28.18 -28.65 8.53
N GLN A 16 -27.14 -29.48 8.72
CA GLN A 16 -25.80 -29.02 9.07
C GLN A 16 -25.14 -28.17 7.98
N ALA A 17 -25.44 -28.43 6.70
CA ALA A 17 -24.93 -27.63 5.59
C ALA A 17 -25.65 -26.27 5.48
N GLY A 18 -26.95 -26.23 5.77
CA GLY A 18 -27.73 -24.99 5.87
C GLY A 18 -27.23 -24.10 7.01
N ALA A 19 -27.20 -24.63 8.24
CA ALA A 19 -26.79 -23.88 9.42
C ALA A 19 -25.34 -23.32 9.31
N GLY A 20 -24.42 -24.08 8.69
CA GLY A 20 -23.07 -23.60 8.41
C GLY A 20 -23.00 -22.48 7.38
N SER A 21 -23.90 -22.48 6.39
CA SER A 21 -24.03 -21.41 5.38
C SER A 21 -24.59 -20.13 6.00
N ASP A 22 -25.64 -20.24 6.82
CA ASP A 22 -26.28 -19.09 7.45
C ASP A 22 -25.35 -18.41 8.46
N ALA A 23 -24.66 -19.18 9.31
CA ALA A 23 -23.65 -18.64 10.23
C ALA A 23 -22.49 -17.93 9.49
N ALA A 24 -22.07 -18.44 8.33
CA ALA A 24 -21.06 -17.79 7.50
C ALA A 24 -21.57 -16.47 6.88
N LEU A 25 -22.85 -16.43 6.48
CA LEU A 25 -23.50 -15.22 5.98
C LEU A 25 -23.64 -14.15 7.08
N ASP A 26 -24.04 -14.55 8.29
CA ASP A 26 -24.13 -13.66 9.45
C ASP A 26 -22.79 -13.03 9.81
N VAL A 27 -21.70 -13.81 9.81
CA VAL A 27 -20.33 -13.28 9.95
C VAL A 27 -20.06 -12.22 8.88
N VAL A 28 -20.35 -12.51 7.60
CA VAL A 28 -20.09 -11.57 6.49
C VAL A 28 -20.90 -10.29 6.64
N LEU A 29 -22.18 -10.37 7.01
CA LEU A 29 -23.06 -9.22 7.21
C LEU A 29 -22.61 -8.37 8.42
N LEU A 30 -22.32 -8.99 9.56
CA LEU A 30 -21.80 -8.35 10.76
C LEU A 30 -20.49 -7.61 10.48
N VAL A 31 -19.52 -8.30 9.87
CA VAL A 31 -18.20 -7.76 9.54
C VAL A 31 -18.31 -6.66 8.48
N SER A 32 -19.23 -6.77 7.52
CA SER A 32 -19.50 -5.72 6.54
C SER A 32 -20.06 -4.45 7.19
N ARG A 33 -21.10 -4.58 8.02
CA ARG A 33 -21.77 -3.47 8.71
C ARG A 33 -20.84 -2.76 9.71
N ALA A 34 -20.09 -3.53 10.51
CA ALA A 34 -19.09 -2.99 11.43
C ALA A 34 -17.95 -2.24 10.69
N ARG A 35 -17.50 -2.76 9.54
CA ARG A 35 -16.50 -2.11 8.69
C ARG A 35 -17.06 -0.86 7.98
N GLY A 36 -18.36 -0.81 7.70
CA GLY A 36 -19.06 0.39 7.25
C GLY A 36 -18.97 1.51 8.28
N LEU A 37 -19.38 1.24 9.52
CA LEU A 37 -19.28 2.18 10.65
C LEU A 37 -17.83 2.64 10.87
N ALA A 38 -16.86 1.71 10.88
CA ALA A 38 -15.46 2.06 11.08
C ALA A 38 -14.88 2.98 9.97
N ARG A 39 -15.32 2.83 8.71
CA ARG A 39 -14.94 3.73 7.61
C ARG A 39 -15.57 5.12 7.73
N ALA A 40 -16.75 5.23 8.34
CA ALA A 40 -17.43 6.51 8.57
C ALA A 40 -16.85 7.30 9.77
N GLY A 41 -15.82 6.78 10.45
CA GLY A 41 -15.29 7.35 11.70
C GLY A 41 -16.04 6.89 12.96
N GLU A 42 -17.15 6.15 12.80
CA GLU A 42 -17.99 5.64 13.89
C GLU A 42 -17.38 4.42 14.59
N LEU A 43 -16.13 4.56 15.06
CA LEU A 43 -15.37 3.51 15.74
C LEU A 43 -16.09 3.01 17.01
N GLY A 44 -16.78 3.91 17.72
CA GLY A 44 -17.63 3.57 18.86
C GLY A 44 -18.90 2.80 18.49
N GLY A 45 -19.48 3.09 17.32
CA GLY A 45 -20.57 2.30 16.75
C GLY A 45 -20.11 0.90 16.33
N ALA A 46 -18.97 0.81 15.64
CA ALA A 46 -18.38 -0.46 15.22
C ALA A 46 -18.06 -1.38 16.42
N LEU A 47 -17.45 -0.87 17.50
CA LEU A 47 -17.20 -1.65 18.71
C LEU A 47 -18.47 -2.02 19.50
N ARG A 48 -19.59 -1.32 19.31
CA ARG A 48 -20.88 -1.71 19.91
C ARG A 48 -21.42 -2.95 19.20
N LEU A 49 -21.54 -2.86 17.88
CA LEU A 49 -22.01 -3.94 17.01
C LEU A 49 -21.13 -5.21 17.12
N LEU A 50 -19.81 -5.06 17.24
CA LEU A 50 -18.88 -6.18 17.44
C LEU A 50 -18.89 -6.78 18.86
N ARG A 51 -19.52 -6.11 19.85
CA ARG A 51 -19.78 -6.66 21.19
C ARG A 51 -21.18 -7.25 21.33
N GLU A 52 -22.14 -6.82 20.52
CA GLU A 52 -23.46 -7.48 20.40
C GLU A 52 -23.35 -8.95 19.93
N ALA A 53 -22.24 -9.31 19.26
CA ALA A 53 -21.89 -10.68 18.92
C ALA A 53 -21.06 -11.43 19.98
N GLU A 54 -20.57 -10.77 21.03
CA GLU A 54 -19.72 -11.42 22.05
C GLU A 54 -20.58 -12.33 22.96
N GLY A 55 -20.14 -13.57 23.14
CA GLY A 55 -20.95 -14.64 23.74
C GLY A 55 -21.67 -15.54 22.71
N THR A 56 -21.61 -15.20 21.41
CA THR A 56 -22.05 -16.08 20.30
C THR A 56 -20.85 -16.65 19.55
N ASP A 57 -21.08 -17.68 18.71
CA ASP A 57 -20.07 -18.23 17.81
C ASP A 57 -19.52 -17.19 16.80
N LEU A 58 -20.33 -16.20 16.43
CA LEU A 58 -19.90 -15.07 15.61
C LEU A 58 -18.80 -14.26 16.31
N GLY A 59 -18.92 -14.04 17.63
CA GLY A 59 -17.97 -13.27 18.43
C GLY A 59 -16.60 -13.94 18.64
N VAL A 60 -16.49 -15.25 18.38
CA VAL A 60 -15.21 -15.97 18.37
C VAL A 60 -14.65 -16.19 16.97
N HIS A 61 -15.39 -15.83 15.92
CA HIS A 61 -14.94 -15.98 14.54
C HIS A 61 -13.72 -15.09 14.22
N ARG A 62 -12.77 -15.66 13.48
CA ARG A 62 -11.50 -15.03 13.07
C ARG A 62 -11.65 -13.58 12.60
N ASP A 63 -12.56 -13.36 11.64
CA ASP A 63 -12.69 -12.08 10.93
C ASP A 63 -13.38 -11.01 11.79
N VAL A 64 -14.20 -11.43 12.76
CA VAL A 64 -14.81 -10.55 13.76
C VAL A 64 -13.74 -10.07 14.75
N LEU A 65 -12.88 -10.99 15.23
CA LEU A 65 -11.76 -10.67 16.12
C LEU A 65 -10.70 -9.78 15.44
N ASP A 66 -10.31 -10.05 14.19
CA ASP A 66 -9.36 -9.20 13.46
C ASP A 66 -9.94 -7.79 13.17
N LEU A 67 -11.24 -7.68 12.83
CA LEU A 67 -11.86 -6.37 12.67
C LEU A 67 -11.92 -5.62 14.02
N ARG A 68 -12.30 -6.29 15.10
CA ARG A 68 -12.33 -5.69 16.45
C ARG A 68 -10.94 -5.19 16.88
N ALA A 69 -9.90 -5.99 16.65
CA ALA A 69 -8.51 -5.60 16.90
C ALA A 69 -8.10 -4.34 16.13
N ARG A 70 -8.49 -4.23 14.86
CA ARG A 70 -8.21 -3.04 14.03
C ARG A 70 -8.92 -1.78 14.54
N VAL A 71 -10.17 -1.89 14.97
CA VAL A 71 -10.94 -0.73 15.48
C VAL A 71 -10.37 -0.25 16.82
N HIS A 72 -9.98 -1.15 17.72
CA HIS A 72 -9.23 -0.79 18.93
C HIS A 72 -7.88 -0.12 18.59
N ALA A 73 -7.11 -0.69 17.66
CA ALA A 73 -5.84 -0.10 17.22
C ALA A 73 -6.02 1.31 16.60
N GLN A 74 -7.12 1.57 15.89
CA GLN A 74 -7.48 2.90 15.37
C GLN A 74 -7.86 3.90 16.49
N ARG A 75 -8.40 3.42 17.62
CA ARG A 75 -8.70 4.24 18.81
C ARG A 75 -7.50 4.47 19.72
N GLY A 76 -6.36 3.83 19.47
CA GLY A 76 -5.18 3.83 20.34
C GLY A 76 -5.26 2.82 21.50
N GLU A 77 -6.30 1.98 21.53
CA GLU A 77 -6.57 0.92 22.50
C GLU A 77 -5.68 -0.29 22.18
N THR A 78 -4.37 -0.12 22.44
CA THR A 78 -3.35 -1.06 21.97
C THR A 78 -3.29 -2.39 22.74
N ALA A 79 -3.80 -2.44 23.98
CA ALA A 79 -3.84 -3.68 24.75
C ALA A 79 -5.01 -4.58 24.31
N GLU A 80 -6.16 -3.96 24.09
CA GLU A 80 -7.41 -4.52 23.60
C GLU A 80 -7.24 -5.05 22.17
N ALA A 81 -6.52 -4.30 21.33
CA ALA A 81 -6.10 -4.75 20.00
C ALA A 81 -5.16 -5.96 20.07
N ALA A 82 -4.23 -6.00 21.02
CA ALA A 82 -3.32 -7.12 21.18
C ALA A 82 -4.05 -8.39 21.66
N GLU A 83 -4.95 -8.28 22.64
CA GLU A 83 -5.76 -9.41 23.12
C GLU A 83 -6.60 -10.02 21.99
N CYS A 84 -7.26 -9.17 21.18
CA CYS A 84 -8.06 -9.65 20.05
C CYS A 84 -7.22 -10.41 19.02
N TRP A 85 -6.02 -9.94 18.66
CA TRP A 85 -5.12 -10.67 17.77
C TRP A 85 -4.49 -11.92 18.43
N GLN A 86 -4.24 -11.91 19.73
CA GLN A 86 -3.82 -13.12 20.47
C GLN A 86 -4.94 -14.18 20.48
N ARG A 87 -6.22 -13.79 20.64
CA ARG A 87 -7.39 -14.67 20.53
C ARG A 87 -7.57 -15.26 19.12
N VAL A 88 -7.11 -14.58 18.07
CA VAL A 88 -7.00 -15.17 16.71
C VAL A 88 -5.87 -16.21 16.69
N LEU A 89 -4.67 -15.86 17.13
CA LEU A 89 -3.50 -16.76 17.06
C LEU A 89 -3.63 -18.00 17.95
N ALA A 90 -4.38 -17.94 19.05
CA ALA A 90 -4.71 -19.09 19.89
C ALA A 90 -5.55 -20.17 19.15
N ARG A 91 -6.26 -19.80 18.08
CA ARG A 91 -7.04 -20.72 17.22
C ARG A 91 -6.41 -20.96 15.85
N HIS A 92 -5.68 -19.97 15.34
CA HIS A 92 -5.02 -19.98 14.05
C HIS A 92 -3.55 -19.51 14.22
N PRO A 93 -2.64 -20.35 14.74
CA PRO A 93 -1.27 -19.94 15.06
C PRO A 93 -0.48 -19.37 13.88
N GLU A 94 -0.85 -19.79 12.66
CA GLU A 94 -0.25 -19.34 11.40
C GLU A 94 -0.82 -18.03 10.83
N ASP A 95 -1.83 -17.42 11.45
CA ASP A 95 -2.53 -16.28 10.81
C ASP A 95 -1.61 -15.07 10.55
N PRO A 96 -1.40 -14.67 9.27
CA PRO A 96 -0.46 -13.61 8.92
C PRO A 96 -1.03 -12.21 9.24
N ALA A 97 -2.35 -12.04 9.30
CA ALA A 97 -2.97 -10.74 9.56
C ALA A 97 -2.82 -10.36 11.04
N ALA A 98 -3.06 -11.31 11.95
CA ALA A 98 -2.89 -11.15 13.39
C ALA A 98 -1.42 -11.02 13.79
N ARG A 99 -0.52 -11.84 13.22
CA ARG A 99 0.94 -11.67 13.34
C ARG A 99 1.39 -10.25 12.94
N ALA A 100 0.95 -9.78 11.77
CA ALA A 100 1.25 -8.43 11.32
C ALA A 100 0.58 -7.34 12.18
N GLY A 101 -0.56 -7.64 12.82
CA GLY A 101 -1.23 -6.78 13.79
C GLY A 101 -0.36 -6.50 15.01
N LEU A 102 0.04 -7.56 15.72
CA LEU A 102 0.93 -7.48 16.88
C LEU A 102 2.28 -6.83 16.52
N ALA A 103 2.86 -7.17 15.36
CA ALA A 103 4.10 -6.55 14.87
C ALA A 103 4.00 -5.04 14.61
N ARG A 104 2.80 -4.53 14.26
CA ARG A 104 2.55 -3.07 14.16
C ARG A 104 2.46 -2.43 15.55
N LEU A 105 1.74 -3.05 16.49
CA LEU A 105 1.62 -2.52 17.87
C LEU A 105 2.99 -2.36 18.55
N GLY A 106 3.89 -3.35 18.38
CA GLY A 106 5.25 -3.30 18.93
C GLY A 106 6.11 -2.12 18.42
N ARG A 107 5.79 -1.55 17.25
CA ARG A 107 6.46 -0.36 16.69
C ARG A 107 5.87 0.96 17.18
N THR A 108 4.61 0.96 17.61
CA THR A 108 3.85 2.17 17.96
C THR A 108 3.69 2.38 19.47
N GLY A 109 3.71 1.30 20.27
CA GLY A 109 3.45 1.34 21.70
C GLY A 109 4.47 2.12 22.56
N PRO A 110 4.17 2.32 23.87
CA PRO A 110 4.97 3.17 24.75
C PRO A 110 6.43 2.75 24.91
N VAL A 111 6.77 1.46 24.73
CA VAL A 111 8.16 0.98 24.71
C VAL A 111 8.96 1.61 23.56
N ALA A 112 8.36 1.78 22.38
CA ALA A 112 8.96 2.48 21.25
C ALA A 112 9.06 4.00 21.46
N ALA A 113 8.21 4.58 22.31
CA ALA A 113 8.35 5.97 22.76
C ALA A 113 9.51 6.12 23.75
N LEU A 114 9.64 5.22 24.74
CA LEU A 114 10.74 5.19 25.69
C LEU A 114 12.10 5.00 24.99
N GLY A 115 12.18 4.17 23.95
CA GLY A 115 13.36 4.05 23.08
C GLY A 115 13.75 5.38 22.43
N ARG A 116 12.76 6.12 21.87
CA ARG A 116 12.97 7.47 21.31
C ARG A 116 13.40 8.50 22.35
N HIS A 117 12.93 8.39 23.60
CA HIS A 117 13.39 9.26 24.69
C HIS A 117 14.83 8.96 25.12
N ARG A 118 15.23 7.69 25.26
CA ARG A 118 16.63 7.33 25.58
C ARG A 118 17.62 7.77 24.49
N ALA A 119 17.24 7.67 23.21
CA ALA A 119 18.06 8.21 22.11
C ALA A 119 18.24 9.74 22.19
N ARG A 120 17.19 10.47 22.59
CA ARG A 120 17.25 11.94 22.75
C ARG A 120 18.06 12.36 23.97
N THR A 121 17.95 11.67 25.12
CA THR A 121 18.77 12.01 26.29
C THR A 121 20.25 11.67 26.11
N ALA A 122 20.57 10.58 25.39
CA ALA A 122 21.96 10.26 25.04
C ALA A 122 22.61 11.35 24.16
N LEU A 123 21.87 11.92 23.20
CA LEU A 123 22.38 12.97 22.32
C LEU A 123 22.59 14.31 23.05
N VAL A 124 21.76 14.64 24.04
CA VAL A 124 21.96 15.81 24.91
C VAL A 124 23.13 15.59 25.87
N ALA A 125 23.29 14.38 26.44
CA ALA A 125 24.44 14.06 27.28
C ALA A 125 25.76 14.18 26.51
N ALA A 126 25.81 13.72 25.25
CA ALA A 126 26.98 13.89 24.39
C ALA A 126 27.34 15.37 24.14
N ALA A 127 26.34 16.25 24.00
CA ALA A 127 26.56 17.69 23.82
C ALA A 127 27.18 18.36 25.06
N CYS A 128 26.85 17.89 26.27
CA CYS A 128 27.38 18.46 27.52
C CYS A 128 28.79 17.97 27.90
N VAL A 129 29.32 16.91 27.28
CA VAL A 129 30.68 16.42 27.56
C VAL A 129 31.75 17.20 26.79
N VAL A 130 31.44 17.68 25.59
CA VAL A 130 32.41 18.36 24.70
C VAL A 130 32.91 19.71 25.28
N THR A 131 32.11 20.37 26.13
CA THR A 131 32.49 21.64 26.78
C THR A 131 33.31 21.47 28.06
N ALA A 132 33.53 20.24 28.55
CA ALA A 132 34.14 19.98 29.86
C ALA A 132 35.61 19.51 29.82
N VAL A 133 36.23 19.33 28.65
CA VAL A 133 37.55 18.67 28.48
C VAL A 133 38.66 19.66 28.06
N VAL A 134 38.48 20.96 28.29
CA VAL A 134 39.48 22.01 27.95
C VAL A 134 40.54 22.18 29.05
N THR A 135 40.36 21.56 30.23
CA THR A 135 41.27 21.67 31.39
C THR A 135 41.51 20.30 32.05
N GLY A 136 42.68 19.66 31.86
CA GLY A 136 42.89 18.29 32.37
C GLY A 136 44.24 17.58 32.15
N VAL A 137 45.37 18.28 32.27
CA VAL A 137 46.73 17.79 32.65
C VAL A 137 47.27 16.43 32.15
N VAL A 138 48.40 16.54 31.43
CA VAL A 138 49.43 15.55 31.03
C VAL A 138 49.82 14.44 32.04
N THR A 139 50.01 13.20 31.56
CA THR A 139 51.14 12.23 31.81
C THR A 139 50.87 10.93 31.00
N THR A 140 51.68 10.46 30.04
CA THR A 140 52.92 9.64 30.11
C THR A 140 52.78 8.31 30.88
N LEU A 141 53.14 7.11 30.40
CA LEU A 141 53.77 6.61 29.14
C LEU A 141 52.90 5.42 28.57
N ASP A 142 53.28 4.44 27.72
CA ASP A 142 54.51 4.04 27.00
C ASP A 142 54.20 3.12 25.77
N GLY A 143 55.22 2.57 25.09
CA GLY A 143 55.15 1.43 24.14
C GLY A 143 55.64 0.10 24.76
N PRO A 144 56.09 -0.93 23.99
CA PRO A 144 56.30 -1.07 22.52
C PRO A 144 55.20 -1.93 21.83
N ARG A 145 54.88 -1.84 20.53
CA ARG A 145 55.64 -1.90 19.24
C ARG A 145 55.98 -3.33 18.77
N ALA A 146 55.71 -3.59 17.47
CA ALA A 146 55.97 -4.78 16.62
C ALA A 146 54.70 -5.62 16.31
N ALA A 147 54.47 -6.15 15.10
CA ALA A 147 55.21 -6.06 13.83
C ALA A 147 54.27 -6.01 12.59
N ARG A 148 54.86 -5.82 11.39
CA ARG A 148 54.17 -5.78 10.08
C ARG A 148 53.80 -7.18 9.56
N ALA A 149 52.79 -7.24 8.69
CA ALA A 149 52.89 -7.97 7.43
C ALA A 149 51.90 -7.39 6.38
N ASP A 150 52.43 -6.91 5.25
CA ASP A 150 51.67 -6.69 4.02
C ASP A 150 51.67 -7.98 3.19
N THR A 151 50.53 -8.33 2.57
CA THR A 151 50.52 -9.15 1.35
C THR A 151 49.35 -8.76 0.45
N ASP A 152 49.66 -8.05 -0.63
CA ASP A 152 48.85 -7.97 -1.86
C ASP A 152 48.94 -9.28 -2.65
N ARG A 153 47.85 -9.68 -3.35
CA ARG A 153 47.87 -10.30 -4.71
C ARG A 153 46.47 -10.62 -5.28
N ALA A 154 45.98 -9.72 -6.13
CA ALA A 154 45.42 -9.93 -7.48
C ALA A 154 44.81 -11.29 -7.96
N SER A 155 43.60 -11.17 -8.55
CA SER A 155 43.18 -11.64 -9.91
C SER A 155 42.73 -13.09 -10.24
N GLY A 156 41.67 -13.17 -11.06
CA GLY A 156 41.15 -14.37 -11.79
C GLY A 156 39.61 -14.45 -11.71
N ARG A 157 38.75 -14.15 -12.70
CA ARG A 157 38.71 -14.24 -14.19
C ARG A 157 38.31 -15.62 -14.75
N GLN A 158 37.02 -15.81 -15.05
CA GLN A 158 36.57 -16.55 -16.26
C GLN A 158 35.06 -16.37 -16.57
N SER A 159 34.77 -16.15 -17.85
CA SER A 159 33.53 -16.50 -18.56
C SER A 159 33.96 -17.22 -19.84
N PRO A 160 33.20 -18.21 -20.33
CA PRO A 160 32.21 -17.98 -21.40
C PRO A 160 30.91 -18.82 -21.19
N GLY A 161 29.87 -18.75 -22.02
CA GLY A 161 29.59 -17.89 -23.18
C GLY A 161 28.65 -18.58 -24.20
N ALA A 162 28.19 -17.83 -25.21
CA ALA A 162 27.31 -18.22 -26.32
C ALA A 162 25.84 -18.59 -25.97
N SER A 163 24.88 -18.59 -26.91
CA SER A 163 24.47 -17.55 -27.91
C SER A 163 23.34 -18.11 -28.80
N ALA A 164 22.23 -17.38 -28.93
CA ALA A 164 21.25 -17.55 -30.01
C ALA A 164 20.46 -16.22 -30.21
N THR A 165 19.94 -15.96 -31.41
CA THR A 165 19.52 -14.63 -31.89
C THR A 165 18.07 -14.64 -32.43
N PRO A 166 17.49 -13.58 -33.05
CA PRO A 166 16.05 -13.30 -32.92
C PRO A 166 15.18 -13.83 -34.08
N GLY A 167 13.87 -13.82 -33.87
CA GLY A 167 12.84 -14.00 -34.90
C GLY A 167 11.72 -12.97 -34.72
N SER A 168 11.16 -12.48 -35.81
CA SER A 168 10.31 -11.27 -35.84
C SER A 168 8.86 -11.54 -36.25
N GLY A 169 7.93 -10.95 -35.49
CA GLY A 169 6.66 -10.40 -35.99
C GLY A 169 5.59 -11.35 -36.50
N GLN A 170 4.38 -11.25 -35.93
CA GLN A 170 3.15 -11.33 -36.70
C GLN A 170 2.05 -10.47 -36.06
N GLU A 171 1.45 -9.60 -36.86
CA GLU A 171 0.21 -8.87 -36.57
C GLU A 171 -0.97 -9.62 -37.23
N ASP A 172 -2.16 -9.56 -36.62
CA ASP A 172 -3.42 -9.31 -37.32
C ASP A 172 -4.57 -9.09 -36.29
N PRO A 173 -5.72 -8.48 -36.66
CA PRO A 173 -6.59 -7.78 -35.71
C PRO A 173 -7.98 -8.41 -35.50
N GLY A 174 -8.69 -7.93 -34.46
CA GLY A 174 -10.09 -8.26 -34.17
C GLY A 174 -10.93 -7.02 -33.87
N ALA A 175 -12.01 -6.80 -34.60
CA ALA A 175 -12.81 -5.56 -34.62
C ALA A 175 -13.70 -5.31 -33.38
N GLY A 176 -14.19 -4.06 -33.24
CA GLY A 176 -15.12 -3.62 -32.18
C GLY A 176 -14.75 -2.26 -31.59
N GLU A 177 -14.62 -1.19 -32.39
CA GLU A 177 -15.75 -0.30 -32.77
C GLU A 177 -16.65 0.18 -31.62
N ALA A 178 -16.40 1.41 -31.17
CA ALA A 178 -17.43 2.38 -30.77
C ALA A 178 -16.89 3.80 -31.04
N GLY A 179 -17.67 4.62 -31.74
CA GLY A 179 -17.18 5.91 -32.24
C GLY A 179 -17.40 7.09 -31.27
N GLN A 180 -16.33 7.85 -31.01
CA GLN A 180 -16.42 9.23 -30.52
C GLN A 180 -15.71 10.17 -31.48
N GLY A 181 -16.33 11.32 -31.78
CA GLY A 181 -15.87 12.27 -32.78
C GLY A 181 -14.57 12.97 -32.36
N LYS A 182 -13.43 12.39 -32.74
CA LYS A 182 -12.09 12.90 -32.41
C LYS A 182 -11.89 14.31 -32.97
N ASN A 183 -12.08 15.32 -32.15
CA ASN A 183 -11.77 16.71 -32.50
C ASN A 183 -10.27 16.83 -32.81
N PRO A 184 -9.86 17.13 -34.05
CA PRO A 184 -8.45 17.14 -34.43
C PRO A 184 -7.70 18.32 -33.80
N ALA A 185 -8.37 19.37 -33.32
CA ALA A 185 -7.74 20.40 -32.51
C ALA A 185 -7.40 19.86 -31.10
N ALA A 186 -8.33 19.17 -30.44
CA ALA A 186 -8.10 18.60 -29.11
C ALA A 186 -6.97 17.56 -29.12
N ALA A 187 -6.95 16.66 -30.10
CA ALA A 187 -5.86 15.68 -30.27
C ALA A 187 -4.49 16.34 -30.50
N ARG A 188 -4.43 17.49 -31.20
CA ARG A 188 -3.19 18.27 -31.35
C ARG A 188 -2.76 18.96 -30.05
N ARG A 189 -3.70 19.47 -29.24
CA ARG A 189 -3.40 19.99 -27.89
C ARG A 189 -2.85 18.89 -26.98
N ALA A 190 -3.46 17.71 -26.99
CA ALA A 190 -2.99 16.55 -26.24
C ALA A 190 -1.58 16.10 -26.68
N ALA A 191 -1.31 16.04 -27.99
CA ALA A 191 0.01 15.70 -28.51
C ALA A 191 1.10 16.73 -28.13
N ALA A 192 0.77 18.02 -28.11
CA ALA A 192 1.68 19.08 -27.65
C ALA A 192 1.93 18.99 -26.12
N LEU A 193 0.89 18.83 -25.31
CA LEU A 193 1.00 18.62 -23.87
C LEU A 193 1.85 17.37 -23.55
N ALA A 194 1.65 16.28 -24.29
CA ALA A 194 2.45 15.06 -24.16
C ALA A 194 3.91 15.18 -24.64
N HIS A 195 4.27 16.28 -25.30
CA HIS A 195 5.66 16.66 -25.55
C HIS A 195 6.23 17.38 -24.32
N ASP A 196 5.54 18.42 -23.84
CA ASP A 196 5.92 19.23 -22.67
C ASP A 196 6.09 18.43 -21.38
N LEU A 197 5.29 17.38 -21.19
CA LEU A 197 5.33 16.53 -19.99
C LEU A 197 6.48 15.50 -19.99
N ARG A 198 7.29 15.41 -21.06
CA ARG A 198 8.41 14.46 -21.12
C ARG A 198 9.55 14.91 -20.20
N THR A 199 9.94 14.02 -19.30
CA THR A 199 11.07 14.19 -18.39
C THR A 199 11.57 12.83 -17.88
N PRO A 200 12.86 12.64 -17.53
CA PRO A 200 13.36 11.38 -17.00
C PRO A 200 12.61 10.94 -15.73
N GLY A 201 11.98 9.76 -15.83
CA GLY A 201 11.18 9.16 -14.77
C GLY A 201 9.70 8.99 -15.12
N LEU A 202 9.18 9.68 -16.15
CA LEU A 202 7.80 9.57 -16.62
C LEU A 202 7.69 8.78 -17.94
N ARG A 203 6.64 7.96 -18.06
CA ARG A 203 6.11 7.39 -19.31
C ARG A 203 4.86 8.18 -19.67
N VAL A 204 4.84 8.82 -20.83
CA VAL A 204 3.75 9.70 -21.29
C VAL A 204 3.12 9.14 -22.55
N THR A 205 1.81 8.89 -22.53
CA THR A 205 1.02 8.29 -23.62
C THR A 205 -0.18 9.16 -23.98
N VAL A 206 -0.46 9.32 -25.28
CA VAL A 206 -1.59 10.13 -25.76
C VAL A 206 -2.78 9.22 -26.05
N HIS A 207 -3.93 9.53 -25.44
CA HIS A 207 -5.18 8.79 -25.60
C HIS A 207 -6.24 9.73 -26.17
N GLY A 208 -6.24 9.86 -27.50
CA GLY A 208 -7.18 10.71 -28.22
C GLY A 208 -6.93 12.21 -27.98
N ASP A 209 -7.75 12.80 -27.11
CA ASP A 209 -7.73 14.19 -26.66
C ASP A 209 -7.14 14.36 -25.24
N SER A 210 -6.73 13.26 -24.59
CA SER A 210 -6.12 13.25 -23.26
C SER A 210 -4.68 12.71 -23.26
N VAL A 211 -3.97 12.90 -22.16
CA VAL A 211 -2.60 12.42 -21.92
C VAL A 211 -2.56 11.64 -20.61
N GLU A 212 -2.11 10.39 -20.65
CA GLU A 212 -1.80 9.60 -19.45
C GLU A 212 -0.30 9.72 -19.12
N VAL A 213 0.00 9.93 -17.85
CA VAL A 213 1.34 9.94 -17.27
C VAL A 213 1.46 8.81 -16.25
N ALA A 214 2.37 7.89 -16.49
CA ALA A 214 2.72 6.80 -15.59
C ALA A 214 4.18 6.93 -15.11
N PHE A 215 4.41 6.78 -13.81
CA PHE A 215 5.75 6.87 -13.24
C PHE A 215 6.52 5.57 -13.46
N THR A 216 7.75 5.66 -13.96
CA THR A 216 8.59 4.48 -14.33
C THR A 216 9.00 3.63 -13.13
N GLN A 217 8.97 4.20 -11.93
CA GLN A 217 9.30 3.58 -10.64
C GLN A 217 8.13 3.71 -9.67
N GLY A 218 8.04 2.81 -8.69
CA GLY A 218 7.03 2.89 -7.63
C GLY A 218 7.23 4.15 -6.77
N LEU A 219 6.22 5.02 -6.73
CA LEU A 219 6.22 6.23 -5.92
C LEU A 219 6.22 5.95 -4.41
N PHE A 220 5.50 4.90 -3.98
CA PHE A 220 5.19 4.63 -2.57
C PHE A 220 5.95 3.43 -1.99
N SER A 221 6.49 3.58 -0.78
CA SER A 221 7.20 2.50 -0.07
C SER A 221 6.22 1.44 0.47
N GLU A 222 5.32 1.86 1.37
CA GLU A 222 4.28 1.05 2.00
C GLU A 222 2.99 1.88 2.13
N GLY A 223 1.81 1.26 1.99
CA GLY A 223 0.55 1.98 2.01
C GLY A 223 0.53 3.14 1.01
N ALA A 224 0.22 4.35 1.49
CA ALA A 224 0.33 5.60 0.74
C ALA A 224 1.52 6.49 1.19
N GLN A 225 2.54 5.92 1.84
CA GLN A 225 3.75 6.65 2.20
C GLN A 225 4.65 6.83 0.96
N LEU A 226 4.95 8.08 0.59
CA LEU A 226 5.84 8.38 -0.53
C LEU A 226 7.30 8.04 -0.22
N THR A 227 8.02 7.62 -1.25
CA THR A 227 9.49 7.61 -1.25
C THR A 227 10.03 9.01 -1.54
N PRO A 228 11.26 9.36 -1.10
CA PRO A 228 11.88 10.65 -1.45
C PRO A 228 12.08 10.84 -2.95
N ALA A 229 12.19 9.76 -3.73
CA ALA A 229 12.24 9.82 -5.18
C ALA A 229 10.86 10.09 -5.80
N GLY A 230 9.81 9.45 -5.28
CA GLY A 230 8.43 9.64 -5.72
C GLY A 230 7.91 11.05 -5.46
N ALA A 231 8.19 11.62 -4.28
CA ALA A 231 7.85 13.01 -3.98
C ALA A 231 8.49 14.00 -4.98
N ARG A 232 9.77 13.84 -5.31
CA ARG A 232 10.44 14.66 -6.34
C ARG A 232 9.84 14.49 -7.74
N GLN A 233 9.42 13.28 -8.11
CA GLN A 233 8.79 13.03 -9.41
C GLN A 233 7.38 13.62 -9.49
N LEU A 234 6.62 13.63 -8.39
CA LEU A 234 5.34 14.34 -8.29
C LEU A 234 5.54 15.86 -8.36
N ALA A 235 6.54 16.41 -7.66
CA ALA A 235 6.86 17.84 -7.73
C ALA A 235 7.24 18.27 -9.16
N LEU A 236 8.14 17.54 -9.83
CA LEU A 236 8.51 17.78 -11.24
C LEU A 236 7.33 17.69 -12.22
N LEU A 237 6.29 16.90 -11.90
CA LEU A 237 5.06 16.88 -12.69
C LEU A 237 4.18 18.11 -12.38
N GLY A 238 4.00 18.46 -11.10
CA GLY A 238 3.24 19.65 -10.68
C GLY A 238 3.81 20.94 -11.27
N GLU A 239 5.13 21.12 -11.22
CA GLU A 239 5.85 22.24 -11.86
C GLU A 239 5.57 22.36 -13.37
N ARG A 240 5.30 21.24 -14.07
CA ARG A 240 4.94 21.25 -15.51
C ARG A 240 3.46 21.53 -15.76
N LEU A 241 2.59 21.29 -14.77
CA LEU A 241 1.15 21.60 -14.82
C LEU A 241 0.85 23.06 -14.41
N ALA A 242 1.74 23.71 -13.65
CA ALA A 242 1.57 25.06 -13.12
C ALA A 242 1.09 26.08 -14.18
N GLY A 243 0.03 26.83 -13.87
CA GLY A 243 -0.49 27.90 -14.74
C GLY A 243 -1.11 27.42 -16.06
N ARG A 244 -1.53 26.14 -16.14
CA ARG A 244 -2.24 25.58 -17.31
C ARG A 244 -3.67 25.20 -16.92
N HIS A 245 -4.66 25.67 -17.68
CA HIS A 245 -6.04 25.20 -17.56
C HIS A 245 -6.14 23.76 -18.11
N LEU A 246 -6.25 22.80 -17.19
CA LEU A 246 -6.21 21.36 -17.45
C LEU A 246 -7.16 20.64 -16.49
N ALA A 247 -7.97 19.73 -17.01
CA ALA A 247 -8.67 18.76 -16.16
C ALA A 247 -7.70 17.63 -15.80
N VAL A 248 -7.44 17.42 -14.50
CA VAL A 248 -6.46 16.44 -14.01
C VAL A 248 -7.14 15.39 -13.13
N THR A 249 -7.03 14.11 -13.53
CA THR A 249 -7.52 12.97 -12.76
C THR A 249 -6.36 12.07 -12.34
N VAL A 250 -6.23 11.84 -11.03
CA VAL A 250 -5.19 10.99 -10.44
C VAL A 250 -5.81 9.64 -10.07
N HIS A 251 -5.44 8.58 -10.78
CA HIS A 251 -5.85 7.21 -10.48
C HIS A 251 -4.77 6.51 -9.65
N GLY A 252 -5.09 6.18 -8.41
CA GLY A 252 -4.19 5.43 -7.54
C GLY A 252 -4.17 3.95 -7.91
N HIS A 253 -3.01 3.31 -7.80
CA HIS A 253 -2.86 1.87 -8.04
C HIS A 253 -2.59 1.11 -6.75
N ALA A 254 -3.13 -0.11 -6.66
CA ALA A 254 -2.79 -1.06 -5.61
C ALA A 254 -1.75 -2.06 -6.12
N ALA A 255 -0.84 -2.51 -5.25
CA ALA A 255 -0.03 -3.69 -5.56
C ALA A 255 -0.95 -4.92 -5.49
N THR A 256 -0.92 -5.76 -6.52
CA THR A 256 -1.75 -6.98 -6.58
C THR A 256 -1.36 -7.94 -5.47
N VAL A 257 -2.36 -8.43 -4.73
CA VAL A 257 -2.17 -9.41 -3.64
C VAL A 257 -2.70 -10.77 -4.12
N PRO A 258 -1.92 -11.86 -4.03
CA PRO A 258 -2.39 -13.19 -4.39
C PRO A 258 -3.69 -13.55 -3.65
N GLY A 259 -4.69 -14.01 -4.39
CA GLY A 259 -6.01 -14.37 -3.85
C GLY A 259 -6.98 -13.20 -3.60
N ALA A 260 -6.56 -11.94 -3.75
CA ALA A 260 -7.47 -10.80 -3.66
C ALA A 260 -8.42 -10.71 -4.88
N PRO A 261 -9.64 -10.16 -4.73
CA PRO A 261 -10.51 -9.88 -5.86
C PRO A 261 -9.82 -8.96 -6.89
N ARG A 262 -9.69 -9.44 -8.14
CA ARG A 262 -9.11 -8.69 -9.26
C ARG A 262 -10.10 -7.69 -9.87
N SER A 263 -10.89 -7.01 -9.04
CA SER A 263 -11.80 -5.96 -9.48
C SER A 263 -12.39 -5.20 -8.30
N GLY A 264 -12.64 -3.90 -8.51
CA GLY A 264 -13.18 -3.00 -7.50
C GLY A 264 -12.08 -2.23 -6.75
N GLY A 265 -12.38 -0.96 -6.46
CA GLY A 265 -11.42 0.02 -5.95
C GLY A 265 -10.83 -0.32 -4.58
N SER A 266 -9.54 -0.01 -4.42
CA SER A 266 -8.81 -0.22 -3.17
C SER A 266 -8.74 1.07 -2.36
N VAL A 267 -9.04 0.98 -1.05
CA VAL A 267 -8.87 2.11 -0.12
C VAL A 267 -7.40 2.59 -0.11
N VAL A 268 -6.42 1.69 -0.30
CA VAL A 268 -4.99 2.06 -0.40
C VAL A 268 -4.69 2.81 -1.70
N ALA A 269 -5.36 2.45 -2.80
CA ALA A 269 -5.25 3.17 -4.07
C ALA A 269 -5.83 4.58 -3.95
N LEU A 270 -7.04 4.75 -3.40
CA LEU A 270 -7.63 6.09 -3.20
C LEU A 270 -6.76 6.98 -2.29
N TRP A 271 -6.17 6.44 -1.21
CA TRP A 271 -5.20 7.20 -0.41
C TRP A 271 -3.94 7.58 -1.18
N ARG A 272 -3.44 6.74 -2.11
CA ARG A 272 -2.31 7.08 -2.99
C ARG A 272 -2.67 8.21 -3.95
N ALA A 273 -3.87 8.18 -4.54
CA ALA A 273 -4.37 9.25 -5.39
C ALA A 273 -4.46 10.58 -4.64
N LEU A 274 -5.04 10.58 -3.44
CA LEU A 274 -5.19 11.77 -2.61
C LEU A 274 -3.85 12.33 -2.08
N VAL A 275 -2.86 11.46 -1.79
CA VAL A 275 -1.50 11.92 -1.46
C VAL A 275 -0.83 12.53 -2.69
N ALA A 276 -0.89 11.88 -3.85
CA ALA A 276 -0.29 12.41 -5.08
C ALA A 276 -0.92 13.75 -5.52
N ALA A 277 -2.25 13.89 -5.44
CA ALA A 277 -2.96 15.13 -5.73
C ALA A 277 -2.55 16.30 -4.81
N ARG A 278 -2.19 16.02 -3.54
CA ARG A 278 -1.66 17.03 -2.62
C ARG A 278 -0.25 17.50 -3.01
N GLU A 279 0.64 16.59 -3.38
CA GLU A 279 1.98 16.97 -3.87
C GLU A 279 1.89 17.75 -5.19
N LEU A 280 1.00 17.33 -6.10
CA LEU A 280 0.77 18.02 -7.37
C LEU A 280 0.22 19.44 -7.15
N SER A 281 -0.80 19.59 -6.30
CA SER A 281 -1.35 20.89 -5.89
C SER A 281 -0.30 21.80 -5.26
N ALA A 282 0.53 21.27 -4.34
CA ALA A 282 1.59 22.03 -3.68
C ALA A 282 2.70 22.48 -4.65
N ALA A 283 3.00 21.71 -5.69
CA ALA A 283 4.06 22.02 -6.67
C ALA A 283 3.57 22.80 -7.90
N SER A 284 2.30 22.70 -8.28
CA SER A 284 1.71 23.49 -9.38
C SER A 284 1.21 24.85 -8.92
N GLY A 285 0.88 25.01 -7.63
CA GLY A 285 0.18 26.17 -7.07
C GLY A 285 -1.35 26.13 -7.25
N GLU A 286 -1.87 25.13 -7.96
CA GLU A 286 -3.31 24.95 -8.18
C GLU A 286 -4.00 24.41 -6.92
N PRO A 287 -5.26 24.80 -6.62
CA PRO A 287 -5.98 24.29 -5.47
C PRO A 287 -6.25 22.79 -5.61
N LEU A 288 -6.31 22.06 -4.48
CA LEU A 288 -6.57 20.61 -4.47
C LEU A 288 -7.89 20.22 -5.19
N THR A 289 -8.85 21.14 -5.28
CA THR A 289 -10.11 20.97 -6.02
C THR A 289 -9.96 20.93 -7.54
N ALA A 290 -8.81 21.30 -8.11
CA ALA A 290 -8.49 21.12 -9.53
C ALA A 290 -8.11 19.66 -9.88
N PHE A 291 -7.93 18.80 -8.87
CA PHE A 291 -7.50 17.41 -9.03
C PHE A 291 -8.62 16.44 -8.63
N THR A 292 -9.15 15.70 -9.59
CA THR A 292 -10.01 14.54 -9.31
C THR A 292 -9.15 13.36 -8.84
N THR A 293 -9.62 12.59 -7.85
CA THR A 293 -8.88 11.44 -7.30
C THR A 293 -9.73 10.18 -7.31
N ASP A 294 -9.17 9.08 -7.81
CA ASP A 294 -9.88 7.81 -7.98
C ASP A 294 -8.97 6.59 -7.68
N SER A 295 -9.56 5.40 -7.59
CA SER A 295 -8.84 4.12 -7.55
C SER A 295 -8.99 3.39 -8.88
N ALA A 296 -7.88 3.19 -9.59
CA ALA A 296 -7.86 2.28 -10.74
C ALA A 296 -8.31 0.86 -10.35
N ASP A 297 -8.78 0.09 -11.34
CA ASP A 297 -9.01 -1.34 -11.15
C ASP A 297 -7.67 -2.09 -11.09
N GLN A 298 -7.63 -3.20 -10.35
CA GLN A 298 -6.42 -4.03 -10.23
C GLN A 298 -6.01 -4.71 -11.55
N ARG A 299 -6.88 -4.72 -12.56
CA ARG A 299 -6.57 -5.15 -13.94
C ARG A 299 -5.79 -4.11 -14.74
N GLU A 300 -5.89 -2.84 -14.38
CA GLU A 300 -5.32 -1.68 -15.10
C GLU A 300 -3.89 -1.35 -14.61
N ALA A 301 -3.25 -2.30 -13.92
CA ALA A 301 -1.95 -2.13 -13.31
C ALA A 301 -0.87 -1.78 -14.37
N PRO A 302 -0.17 -0.64 -14.26
CA PRO A 302 0.63 -0.07 -15.36
C PRO A 302 1.93 -0.84 -15.68
N TYR A 303 2.26 -1.84 -14.86
CA TYR A 303 3.42 -2.72 -14.98
C TYR A 303 3.08 -4.17 -14.54
N PRO A 304 3.80 -5.20 -15.03
CA PRO A 304 3.68 -6.56 -14.51
C PRO A 304 4.30 -6.74 -13.10
N ASP A 305 5.13 -5.79 -12.66
CA ASP A 305 5.83 -5.82 -11.37
C ASP A 305 5.00 -5.19 -10.24
N PRO A 306 4.59 -5.96 -9.20
CA PRO A 306 3.84 -5.44 -8.06
C PRO A 306 4.56 -4.39 -7.21
N ALA A 307 5.89 -4.27 -7.29
CA ALA A 307 6.64 -3.21 -6.63
C ALA A 307 6.45 -1.86 -7.33
N ARG A 308 6.55 -1.84 -8.68
CA ARG A 308 6.30 -0.64 -9.49
C ARG A 308 4.83 -0.22 -9.51
N ASN A 309 3.90 -1.15 -9.33
CA ASN A 309 2.47 -0.86 -9.12
C ASN A 309 2.15 -0.17 -7.77
N ARG A 310 3.17 0.16 -6.96
CA ARG A 310 3.04 1.12 -5.85
C ARG A 310 3.14 2.55 -6.38
N THR A 311 2.20 2.96 -7.23
CA THR A 311 2.21 4.23 -7.97
C THR A 311 0.81 4.86 -8.07
N VAL A 312 0.72 6.02 -8.72
CA VAL A 312 -0.48 6.51 -9.40
C VAL A 312 -0.25 6.50 -10.93
N THR A 313 -1.31 6.64 -11.71
CA THR A 313 -1.29 7.23 -13.06
C THR A 313 -2.08 8.53 -13.05
N VAL A 314 -1.74 9.48 -13.93
CA VAL A 314 -2.41 10.78 -14.00
C VAL A 314 -2.91 10.98 -15.43
N VAL A 315 -4.22 11.13 -15.60
CA VAL A 315 -4.87 11.47 -16.86
C VAL A 315 -5.09 12.98 -16.89
N ILE A 316 -4.71 13.62 -17.98
CA ILE A 316 -4.69 15.08 -18.13
C ILE A 316 -5.34 15.44 -19.47
N SER A 317 -6.40 16.23 -19.42
CA SER A 317 -7.12 16.70 -20.62
C SER A 317 -6.96 18.22 -20.77
N PRO A 318 -6.52 18.73 -21.94
CA PRO A 318 -6.48 20.16 -22.22
C PRO A 318 -7.88 20.69 -22.58
N GLU A 319 -8.36 21.68 -21.81
CA GLU A 319 -9.63 22.40 -22.01
C GLU A 319 -9.62 23.26 -23.28
#